data_AF-A0A851I734-F1
#
_entry.id   AF-A0A851I734-F1
#
_cell.length_a   1.000
_cell.length_b   1.000
_cell.length_c   1.000
_cell.angle_alpha   90.00
_cell.angle_beta   90.00
_cell.angle_gamma   90.00
#
_symmetry.space_group_name_H-M   'P 1'
#
loop_
_entity.id
_entity.type
_entity.pdbx_description
1 polymer ?
#
loop_
_entity_poly.entity_id
_entity_poly.type
_entity_poly.pdbx_seq_one_letter_code
_entity_poly.pdbx_strand_id
1 'polypeptide(L)'
;MLKKLGIAILIVASLGVAANKSKVGKVQKTVKENNQVNTKLSNEDKKAVNTAINFMNEYIRIKNPDEFSKWFAKAPITEKFRKEYLRRNKHIELSEKSLEGKLTSDEEKFLKENKDIDYEHDALLGSGITDIRDESEFQLKKYDSNSKTVLLKDKYEKEFVLDGKKNYQGGTEITLKLVKQNGKWLIDEAK
;
A
#
# COMPACT_ATOMS: atom_id res chain seq x y z
N MET A 1 -14.38 13.73 -4.73
CA MET A 1 -13.27 12.93 -4.17
C MET A 1 -11.97 13.61 -4.52
N LEU A 2 -11.19 14.08 -3.55
CA LEU A 2 -9.86 14.63 -3.83
C LEU A 2 -8.99 13.51 -4.38
N LYS A 3 -8.44 13.73 -5.58
CA LYS A 3 -7.51 12.85 -6.25
C LYS A 3 -6.25 12.72 -5.40
N LYS A 4 -5.78 11.50 -5.10
CA LYS A 4 -4.43 11.22 -4.56
C LYS A 4 -3.33 11.46 -5.61
N LEU A 5 -3.53 12.41 -6.51
CA LEU A 5 -2.59 12.74 -7.58
C LEU A 5 -1.45 13.56 -6.95
N GLY A 6 -0.24 13.00 -6.96
CA GLY A 6 0.98 13.65 -6.50
C GLY A 6 1.01 14.04 -5.03
N ILE A 7 1.01 13.07 -4.11
CA ILE A 7 1.44 13.37 -2.73
C ILE A 7 2.95 13.65 -2.78
N ALA A 8 3.31 14.93 -2.88
CA ALA A 8 4.67 15.40 -2.64
C ALA A 8 5.03 15.10 -1.18
N ILE A 9 5.69 13.98 -0.94
CA ILE A 9 6.19 13.61 0.38
C ILE A 9 7.41 14.50 0.65
N LEU A 10 7.25 15.49 1.53
CA LEU A 10 8.36 16.27 2.08
C LEU A 10 9.27 15.33 2.89
N ILE A 11 10.41 14.96 2.31
CA ILE A 11 11.42 14.11 2.94
C ILE A 11 12.15 14.95 4.00
N VAL A 12 11.75 14.82 5.26
CA VAL A 12 12.56 15.31 6.38
C VAL A 12 13.61 14.25 6.68
N ALA A 13 14.86 14.51 6.28
CA ALA A 13 16.00 13.68 6.68
C ALA A 13 16.27 13.87 8.18
N SER A 14 15.64 13.07 9.03
CA SER A 14 15.94 13.06 10.46
C SER A 14 17.05 12.05 10.77
N LEU A 15 18.23 12.59 11.03
CA LEU A 15 19.26 11.97 11.86
C LEU A 15 18.67 11.61 13.24
N GLY A 16 19.25 10.58 13.86
CA GLY A 16 18.71 9.84 14.99
C GLY A 16 18.19 10.61 16.21
N VAL A 17 17.16 9.98 16.80
CA VAL A 17 16.73 9.89 18.21
C VAL A 17 16.23 11.13 18.95
N ALA A 18 14.93 11.10 19.31
CA ALA A 18 14.47 11.32 20.70
C ALA A 18 13.01 10.85 20.84
N ALA A 19 12.75 10.03 21.87
CA ALA A 19 11.42 9.58 22.24
C ALA A 19 10.59 10.74 22.79
N ASN A 20 9.38 10.94 22.26
CA ASN A 20 8.37 11.72 22.94
C ASN A 20 7.04 10.96 23.00
N LYS A 21 6.63 10.68 24.24
CA LYS A 21 5.33 10.11 24.59
C LYS A 21 4.28 11.19 24.34
N SER A 22 3.45 11.04 23.30
CA SER A 22 2.15 11.72 23.27
C SER A 22 1.05 10.67 23.33
N LYS A 23 0.26 10.73 24.41
CA LYS A 23 -1.00 10.03 24.56
C LYS A 23 -1.98 10.66 23.57
N VAL A 24 -2.20 10.03 22.43
CA VAL A 24 -3.32 10.33 21.54
C VAL A 24 -4.21 9.09 21.49
N GLY A 25 -5.49 9.30 21.79
CA GLY A 25 -6.50 8.26 22.00
C GLY A 25 -6.49 7.20 20.91
N LYS A 26 -6.31 5.95 21.33
CA LYS A 26 -6.48 4.78 20.48
C LYS A 26 -7.94 4.72 20.03
N VAL A 27 -8.20 5.06 18.76
CA VAL A 27 -9.29 4.41 18.02
C VAL A 27 -8.69 3.20 17.33
N GLN A 28 -8.40 2.17 18.11
CA GLN A 28 -8.26 0.81 17.56
C GLN A 28 -9.67 0.34 17.26
N LYS A 29 -10.17 0.63 16.06
CA LYS A 29 -11.33 -0.07 15.52
C LYS A 29 -10.84 -1.49 15.21
N THR A 30 -10.97 -2.38 16.19
CA THR A 30 -10.80 -3.83 15.98
C THR A 30 -11.77 -4.24 14.88
N VAL A 31 -11.24 -4.46 13.68
CA VAL A 31 -11.95 -5.11 12.59
C VAL A 31 -12.27 -6.52 13.09
N LYS A 32 -13.57 -6.84 13.19
CA LYS A 32 -14.03 -8.16 13.63
C LYS A 32 -13.44 -9.23 12.72
N GLU A 33 -12.72 -10.17 13.31
CA GLU A 33 -12.23 -11.40 12.67
C GLU A 33 -13.43 -12.22 12.20
N ASN A 34 -13.86 -12.06 10.96
CA ASN A 34 -14.82 -12.99 10.35
C ASN A 34 -14.46 -13.19 8.87
N ASN A 35 -13.28 -13.77 8.62
CA ASN A 35 -12.97 -14.40 7.34
C ASN A 35 -12.90 -15.93 7.59
N GLN A 36 -13.87 -16.67 7.06
CA GLN A 36 -14.02 -18.13 7.18
C GLN A 36 -12.78 -18.94 6.75
N VAL A 37 -11.81 -18.32 6.06
CA VAL A 37 -10.55 -18.93 5.60
C VAL A 37 -9.57 -19.22 6.76
N ASN A 38 -9.77 -18.65 7.95
CA ASN A 38 -8.80 -18.63 9.05
C ASN A 38 -8.73 -19.88 9.94
N THR A 39 -9.56 -20.91 9.74
CA THR A 39 -9.65 -22.05 10.69
C THR A 39 -8.45 -23.00 10.66
N LYS A 40 -7.66 -23.04 9.56
CA LYS A 40 -6.53 -23.97 9.38
C LYS A 40 -5.13 -23.36 9.56
N LEU A 41 -5.02 -22.05 9.77
CA LEU A 41 -3.72 -21.39 9.88
C LEU A 41 -3.13 -21.52 11.28
N SER A 42 -1.80 -21.65 11.35
CA SER A 42 -1.07 -21.54 12.61
C SER A 42 -1.28 -20.15 13.23
N ASN A 43 -1.13 -20.03 14.56
CA ASN A 43 -1.23 -18.74 15.23
C ASN A 43 -0.23 -17.71 14.69
N GLU A 44 0.91 -18.19 14.21
CA GLU A 44 1.95 -17.33 13.65
C GLU A 44 1.57 -16.83 12.26
N ASP A 45 1.03 -17.70 11.40
CA ASP A 45 0.57 -17.33 10.07
C ASP A 45 -0.65 -16.40 10.12
N LYS A 46 -1.55 -16.59 11.11
CA LYS A 46 -2.66 -15.67 11.38
C LYS A 46 -2.16 -14.25 11.67
N LYS A 47 -1.06 -14.10 12.42
CA LYS A 47 -0.46 -12.79 12.68
C LYS A 47 0.08 -12.16 11.40
N ALA A 48 0.78 -12.92 10.56
CA ALA A 48 1.27 -12.44 9.27
C ALA A 48 0.14 -11.95 8.36
N VAL A 49 -0.91 -12.76 8.20
CA VAL A 49 -2.11 -12.42 7.44
C VAL A 49 -2.79 -11.16 7.99
N ASN A 50 -2.99 -11.08 9.31
CA ASN A 50 -3.62 -9.92 9.94
C ASN A 50 -2.76 -8.65 9.76
N THR A 51 -1.43 -8.76 9.80
CA THR A 51 -0.53 -7.64 9.49
C THR A 51 -0.76 -7.12 8.07
N ALA A 52 -0.85 -8.02 7.08
CA ALA A 52 -1.10 -7.64 5.69
C ALA A 52 -2.48 -6.99 5.49
N ILE A 53 -3.54 -7.58 6.04
CA ILE A 53 -4.91 -7.05 5.96
C ILE A 53 -4.99 -5.67 6.60
N ASN A 54 -4.44 -5.49 7.81
CA ASN A 54 -4.47 -4.21 8.50
C ASN A 54 -3.66 -3.16 7.75
N PHE A 55 -2.47 -3.52 7.25
CA PHE A 55 -1.64 -2.63 6.44
C PHE A 55 -2.40 -2.07 5.23
N MET A 56 -3.02 -2.94 4.42
CA MET A 56 -3.76 -2.48 3.23
C MET A 56 -4.99 -1.66 3.58
N ASN A 57 -5.77 -2.10 4.57
CA ASN A 57 -6.99 -1.40 4.94
C ASN A 57 -6.72 -0.05 5.63
N GLU A 58 -5.59 0.10 6.31
CA GLU A 58 -5.13 1.42 6.76
C GLU A 58 -4.68 2.27 5.57
N TYR A 59 -3.86 1.72 4.67
CA TYR A 59 -3.33 2.42 3.49
C TYR A 59 -4.43 3.08 2.65
N ILE A 60 -5.48 2.32 2.30
CA ILE A 60 -6.55 2.85 1.44
C ILE A 60 -7.44 3.89 2.13
N ARG A 61 -7.48 3.91 3.47
CA ARG A 61 -8.29 4.85 4.26
C ARG A 61 -7.60 6.18 4.49
N ILE A 62 -6.28 6.26 4.31
CA ILE A 62 -5.54 7.51 4.47
C ILE A 62 -5.87 8.42 3.29
N LYS A 63 -6.42 9.60 3.60
CA LYS A 63 -6.79 10.62 2.60
C LYS A 63 -5.88 11.84 2.63
N ASN A 64 -5.21 12.10 3.76
CA ASN A 64 -4.38 13.28 3.97
C ASN A 64 -2.87 12.94 3.91
N PRO A 65 -2.04 13.70 3.17
CA PRO A 65 -0.57 13.58 3.16
C PRO A 65 0.12 13.56 4.54
N ASP A 66 -0.35 14.38 5.49
CA ASP A 66 0.24 14.45 6.84
C ASP A 66 -0.04 13.17 7.64
N GLU A 67 -1.25 12.63 7.49
CA GLU A 67 -1.64 11.35 8.06
C GLU A 67 -0.85 10.21 7.43
N PHE A 68 -0.64 10.27 6.11
CA PHE A 68 0.20 9.33 5.39
C PHE A 68 1.61 9.31 5.92
N SER A 69 2.26 10.47 6.05
CA SER A 69 3.65 10.55 6.54
C SER A 69 3.79 9.96 7.95
N LYS A 70 2.85 10.27 8.84
CA LYS A 70 2.81 9.71 10.20
C LYS A 70 2.56 8.20 10.21
N TRP A 71 1.69 7.70 9.33
CA TRP A 71 1.42 6.28 9.20
C TRP A 71 2.61 5.53 8.59
N PHE A 72 3.16 6.03 7.50
CA PHE A 72 4.24 5.40 6.76
C PHE A 72 5.48 5.24 7.64
N ALA A 73 5.79 6.22 8.51
CA ALA A 73 6.90 6.14 9.46
C ALA A 73 6.77 4.97 10.47
N LYS A 74 5.54 4.58 10.83
CA LYS A 74 5.26 3.50 11.80
C LYS A 74 4.73 2.21 11.17
N ALA A 75 4.49 2.21 9.86
CA ALA A 75 3.92 1.08 9.15
C ALA A 75 4.81 -0.16 9.33
N PRO A 76 4.23 -1.37 9.43
CA PRO A 76 4.98 -2.61 9.60
C PRO A 76 5.62 -3.02 8.28
N ILE A 77 6.60 -2.25 7.80
CA ILE A 77 7.30 -2.46 6.53
C ILE A 77 8.81 -2.54 6.77
N THR A 78 9.52 -3.28 5.92
CA THR A 78 10.98 -3.32 5.96
C THR A 78 11.57 -2.04 5.39
N GLU A 79 12.84 -1.78 5.70
CA GLU A 79 13.57 -0.65 5.10
C GLU A 79 13.72 -0.82 3.57
N LYS A 80 13.86 -2.07 3.11
CA LYS A 80 13.85 -2.41 1.69
C LYS A 80 12.54 -1.97 1.04
N PHE A 81 11.40 -2.36 1.61
CA PHE A 81 10.09 -1.96 1.13
C PHE A 81 9.94 -0.43 1.11
N ARG A 82 10.36 0.24 2.18
CA ARG A 82 10.28 1.70 2.31
C ARG A 82 11.02 2.41 1.18
N LYS A 83 12.25 2.00 0.89
CA LYS A 83 13.06 2.55 -0.21
C LYS A 83 12.41 2.33 -1.56
N GLU A 84 11.88 1.14 -1.80
CA GLU A 84 11.20 0.79 -3.05
C GLU A 84 9.91 1.61 -3.24
N TYR A 85 9.10 1.76 -2.21
CA TYR A 85 7.90 2.61 -2.26
C TYR A 85 8.26 4.06 -2.61
N LEU A 86 9.28 4.62 -1.97
CA LEU A 86 9.73 5.99 -2.24
C LEU A 86 10.29 6.14 -3.66
N ARG A 87 11.01 5.12 -4.17
CA ARG A 87 11.51 5.07 -5.55
C ARG A 87 10.35 5.12 -6.55
N ARG A 88 9.31 4.31 -6.34
CA ARG A 88 8.08 4.30 -7.15
C ARG A 88 7.32 5.62 -7.07
N ASN A 89 7.13 6.17 -5.87
CA ASN A 89 6.44 7.44 -5.68
C ASN A 89 7.15 8.58 -6.41
N LYS A 90 8.48 8.65 -6.30
CA LYS A 90 9.29 9.63 -7.03
C LYS A 90 9.18 9.44 -8.54
N HIS A 91 9.16 8.20 -9.04
CA HIS A 91 8.98 7.94 -10.47
C HIS A 91 7.63 8.42 -10.99
N ILE A 92 6.55 8.19 -10.23
CA ILE A 92 5.19 8.66 -10.58
C ILE A 92 5.16 10.19 -10.62
N GLU A 93 5.67 10.85 -9.57
CA GLU A 93 5.71 12.32 -9.49
C GLU A 93 6.50 12.94 -10.65
N LEU A 94 7.67 12.37 -10.99
CA LEU A 94 8.48 12.86 -12.09
C LEU A 94 7.86 12.54 -13.45
N SER A 95 7.18 11.41 -13.60
CA SER A 95 6.43 11.09 -14.82
C SER A 95 5.32 12.11 -15.06
N GLU A 96 4.57 12.50 -14.03
CA GLU A 96 3.56 13.56 -14.11
C GLU A 96 4.19 14.92 -14.45
N LYS A 97 5.26 15.30 -13.74
CA LYS A 97 6.01 16.54 -14.01
C LYS A 97 6.59 16.59 -15.43
N SER A 98 6.94 15.45 -16.01
CA SER A 98 7.46 15.34 -17.38
C SER A 98 6.44 15.76 -18.43
N LEU A 99 5.16 15.49 -18.20
CA LEU A 99 4.06 15.89 -19.09
C LEU A 99 3.91 17.41 -19.13
N GLU A 100 4.36 18.11 -18.09
CA GLU A 100 4.39 19.57 -18.04
C GLU A 100 5.66 20.17 -18.66
N GLY A 101 6.63 19.36 -19.09
CA GLY A 101 7.89 19.80 -19.70
C GLY A 101 8.88 20.46 -18.73
N LYS A 102 8.81 20.16 -17.43
CA LYS A 102 9.54 20.88 -16.36
C LYS A 102 10.69 20.12 -15.71
N LEU A 103 11.18 19.04 -16.31
CA LEU A 103 12.23 18.22 -15.68
C LEU A 103 13.60 18.90 -15.70
N THR A 104 14.34 18.71 -14.62
CA THR A 104 15.78 18.96 -14.57
C THR A 104 16.55 17.76 -15.14
N SER A 105 17.83 17.96 -15.47
CA SER A 105 18.69 16.88 -16.00
C SER A 105 18.78 15.67 -15.05
N ASP A 106 18.86 15.92 -13.74
CA ASP A 106 18.91 14.84 -12.73
C ASP A 106 17.59 14.06 -12.64
N GLU A 107 16.46 14.74 -12.80
CA GLU A 107 15.15 14.09 -12.81
C GLU A 107 14.93 13.26 -14.07
N GLU A 108 15.37 13.75 -15.23
CA GLU A 108 15.39 12.94 -16.46
C GLU A 108 16.28 11.71 -16.31
N LYS A 109 17.46 11.86 -15.71
CA LYS A 109 18.37 10.75 -15.44
C LYS A 109 17.72 9.72 -14.53
N PHE A 110 17.07 10.16 -13.45
CA PHE A 110 16.33 9.27 -12.55
C PHE A 110 15.27 8.46 -13.30
N LEU A 111 14.44 9.09 -14.13
CA LEU A 111 13.44 8.37 -14.94
C LEU A 111 14.08 7.36 -15.90
N LYS A 112 15.18 7.74 -16.57
CA LYS A 112 15.90 6.86 -17.50
C LYS A 112 16.50 5.63 -16.80
N GLU A 113 16.93 5.76 -15.56
CA GLU A 113 17.51 4.68 -14.75
C GLU A 113 16.45 3.78 -14.07
N ASN A 114 15.19 4.23 -13.99
CA ASN A 114 14.11 3.53 -13.29
C ASN A 114 12.96 3.11 -14.22
N LYS A 115 13.29 2.76 -15.46
CA LYS A 115 12.31 2.29 -16.49
C LYS A 115 11.66 0.95 -16.14
N ASP A 116 12.15 0.26 -15.12
CA ASP A 116 11.55 -0.96 -14.60
C ASP A 116 10.24 -0.70 -13.81
N ILE A 117 9.94 0.56 -13.49
CA ILE A 117 8.76 0.95 -12.73
C ILE A 117 7.58 1.16 -13.69
N ASP A 118 6.64 0.21 -13.67
CA ASP A 118 5.38 0.23 -14.43
C ASP A 118 4.16 0.63 -13.56
N TYR A 119 4.42 1.39 -12.49
CA TYR A 119 3.36 1.87 -11.61
C TYR A 119 2.89 3.26 -12.05
N GLU A 120 1.60 3.37 -12.34
CA GLU A 120 0.90 4.63 -12.60
C GLU A 120 0.03 5.00 -11.39
N HIS A 121 -0.17 6.28 -11.13
CA HIS A 121 -1.09 6.84 -10.12
C HIS A 121 -0.79 6.56 -8.63
N ASP A 122 -0.31 5.38 -8.25
CA ASP A 122 -0.06 5.01 -6.85
C ASP A 122 1.12 4.02 -6.71
N ALA A 123 2.01 4.28 -5.75
CA ALA A 123 3.25 3.52 -5.58
C ALA A 123 3.05 2.09 -5.04
N LEU A 124 1.84 1.74 -4.60
CA LEU A 124 1.50 0.42 -4.08
C LEU A 124 0.46 -0.31 -4.93
N LEU A 125 -0.62 0.37 -5.32
CA LEU A 125 -1.74 -0.20 -6.06
C LEU A 125 -1.69 0.09 -7.57
N GLY A 126 -0.77 0.95 -8.02
CA GLY A 126 -0.73 1.36 -9.42
C GLY A 126 -2.08 1.94 -9.86
N SER A 127 -2.49 1.60 -11.08
CA SER A 127 -3.81 1.96 -11.61
C SER A 127 -4.97 1.38 -10.80
N GLY A 128 -4.77 0.28 -10.07
CA GLY A 128 -5.77 -0.31 -9.18
C GLY A 128 -6.28 0.66 -8.11
N ILE A 129 -5.54 1.73 -7.79
CA ILE A 129 -6.01 2.78 -6.87
C ILE A 129 -7.31 3.44 -7.36
N THR A 130 -7.53 3.51 -8.68
CA THR A 130 -8.70 4.21 -9.26
C THR A 130 -10.00 3.45 -9.05
N ASP A 131 -9.91 2.17 -8.72
CA ASP A 131 -11.05 1.30 -8.44
C ASP A 131 -11.43 1.25 -6.97
N ILE A 132 -10.58 1.79 -6.08
CA ILE A 132 -10.85 1.87 -4.65
C ILE A 132 -11.98 2.87 -4.36
N ARG A 133 -12.89 2.49 -3.46
CA ARG A 133 -14.05 3.27 -3.00
C ARG A 133 -14.05 3.42 -1.49
N ASP A 134 -14.97 4.22 -0.95
CA ASP A 134 -15.12 4.40 0.48
C ASP A 134 -15.56 3.10 1.19
N GLU A 135 -16.24 2.21 0.46
CA GLU A 135 -16.68 0.89 0.91
C GLU A 135 -15.62 -0.21 0.75
N SER A 136 -14.49 0.07 0.08
CA SER A 136 -13.43 -0.90 -0.18
C SER A 136 -12.85 -1.46 1.12
N GLU A 137 -12.61 -2.76 1.11
CA GLU A 137 -11.99 -3.48 2.21
C GLU A 137 -11.26 -4.71 1.66
N PHE A 138 -9.95 -4.73 1.85
CA PHE A 138 -9.13 -5.87 1.45
C PHE A 138 -9.33 -7.05 2.40
N GLN A 139 -9.61 -8.21 1.84
CA GLN A 139 -9.76 -9.48 2.56
C GLN A 139 -8.78 -10.52 2.04
N LEU A 140 -8.52 -11.54 2.86
CA LEU A 140 -7.65 -12.65 2.47
C LEU A 140 -8.29 -13.44 1.33
N LYS A 141 -7.62 -13.47 0.17
CA LYS A 141 -7.95 -14.38 -0.94
C LYS A 141 -7.14 -15.67 -0.86
N LYS A 142 -5.82 -15.56 -0.63
CA LYS A 142 -4.92 -16.72 -0.53
C LYS A 142 -3.73 -16.42 0.39
N TYR A 143 -3.26 -17.44 1.10
CA TYR A 143 -2.01 -17.39 1.86
C TYR A 143 -1.14 -18.59 1.52
N ASP A 144 0.15 -18.34 1.29
CA ASP A 144 1.18 -19.36 1.16
C ASP A 144 2.12 -19.29 2.37
N SER A 145 2.07 -20.32 3.23
CA SER A 145 2.88 -20.39 4.44
C SER A 145 4.37 -20.62 4.15
N ASN A 146 4.74 -21.21 3.01
CA ASN A 146 6.15 -21.46 2.69
C ASN A 146 6.84 -20.15 2.29
N SER A 147 6.23 -19.40 1.39
CA SER A 147 6.78 -18.14 0.89
C SER A 147 6.42 -16.91 1.76
N LYS A 148 5.53 -17.10 2.75
CA LYS A 148 4.93 -16.02 3.58
C LYS A 148 4.29 -14.93 2.71
N THR A 149 3.60 -15.37 1.67
CA THR A 149 2.95 -14.51 0.70
C THR A 149 1.44 -14.48 0.94
N VAL A 150 0.87 -13.28 1.01
CA VAL A 150 -0.54 -13.00 1.22
C VAL A 150 -1.09 -12.35 -0.05
N LEU A 151 -2.08 -12.98 -0.68
CA LEU A 151 -2.89 -12.36 -1.73
C LEU A 151 -4.16 -11.80 -1.09
N LEU A 152 -4.34 -10.50 -1.20
CA LEU A 152 -5.54 -9.79 -0.77
C LEU A 152 -6.36 -9.37 -1.97
N LYS A 153 -7.69 -9.38 -1.82
CA LYS A 153 -8.64 -8.86 -2.80
C LYS A 153 -9.55 -7.84 -2.13
N ASP A 154 -9.76 -6.69 -2.78
CA ASP A 154 -10.80 -5.75 -2.39
C ASP A 154 -12.18 -6.39 -2.58
N LYS A 155 -12.99 -6.39 -1.52
CA LYS A 155 -14.36 -6.90 -1.59
C LYS A 155 -15.28 -6.03 -2.45
N TYR A 156 -14.94 -4.76 -2.66
CA TYR A 156 -15.74 -3.89 -3.51
C TYR A 156 -15.56 -4.34 -4.96
N GLU A 157 -16.61 -4.91 -5.53
CA GLU A 157 -16.64 -5.33 -6.93
C GLU A 157 -18.07 -5.10 -7.44
N LYS A 158 -18.19 -4.26 -8.47
CA LYS A 158 -19.47 -3.87 -9.04
C LYS A 158 -19.54 -4.28 -10.50
N GLU A 159 -20.50 -5.13 -10.82
CA GLU A 159 -20.84 -5.46 -12.20
C GLU A 159 -21.54 -4.25 -12.86
N PHE A 160 -21.18 -3.98 -14.12
CA PHE A 160 -21.89 -3.04 -14.98
C PHE A 160 -21.92 -3.57 -16.41
N VAL A 161 -22.86 -3.06 -17.22
CA VAL A 161 -22.98 -3.44 -18.63
C VAL A 161 -22.58 -2.24 -19.49
N LEU A 162 -21.65 -2.48 -20.41
CA LEU A 162 -21.23 -1.52 -21.44
C LEU A 162 -21.31 -2.23 -22.79
N ASP A 163 -22.05 -1.65 -23.73
CA ASP A 163 -22.28 -2.21 -25.08
C ASP A 163 -22.75 -3.68 -25.07
N GLY A 164 -23.66 -4.01 -24.16
CA GLY A 164 -24.20 -5.37 -24.00
C GLY A 164 -23.23 -6.38 -23.39
N LYS A 165 -21.99 -5.97 -23.05
CA LYS A 165 -20.99 -6.80 -22.36
C LYS A 165 -20.97 -6.51 -20.87
N LYS A 166 -20.91 -7.57 -20.07
CA LYS A 166 -20.67 -7.48 -18.62
C LYS A 166 -19.22 -7.10 -18.37
N ASN A 167 -19.03 -6.10 -17.53
CA ASN A 167 -17.74 -5.61 -17.04
C ASN A 167 -17.80 -5.52 -15.51
N TYR A 168 -16.63 -5.44 -14.89
CA TYR A 168 -16.49 -5.31 -13.44
C TYR A 168 -15.59 -4.13 -13.12
N GLN A 169 -15.98 -3.36 -12.11
CA GLN A 169 -15.16 -2.34 -11.50
C GLN A 169 -14.86 -2.74 -10.05
N GLY A 170 -13.62 -2.58 -9.60
CA GLY A 170 -13.20 -3.05 -8.29
C GLY A 170 -12.59 -4.44 -8.37
N GLY A 171 -12.59 -5.15 -7.25
CA GLY A 171 -11.98 -6.46 -7.12
C GLY A 171 -10.46 -6.41 -7.20
N THR A 172 -9.85 -5.24 -6.97
CA THR A 172 -8.39 -5.03 -7.01
C THR A 172 -7.68 -6.05 -6.14
N GLU A 173 -6.64 -6.67 -6.68
CA GLU A 173 -5.82 -7.64 -5.97
C GLU A 173 -4.43 -7.10 -5.71
N ILE A 174 -3.85 -7.48 -4.58
CA ILE A 174 -2.45 -7.17 -4.26
C ILE A 174 -1.80 -8.36 -3.56
N THR A 175 -0.58 -8.67 -3.96
CA THR A 175 0.27 -9.67 -3.35
C THR A 175 1.28 -9.01 -2.44
N LEU A 176 1.27 -9.37 -1.16
CA LEU A 176 2.21 -8.90 -0.16
C LEU A 176 3.07 -10.06 0.33
N LYS A 177 4.39 -9.87 0.31
CA LYS A 177 5.34 -10.81 0.93
C LYS A 177 5.74 -10.28 2.29
N LEU A 178 5.73 -11.16 3.30
CA LEU A 178 6.09 -10.79 4.67
C LEU A 178 7.36 -11.50 5.13
N VAL A 179 8.11 -10.81 5.98
CA VAL A 179 9.27 -11.37 6.68
C VAL A 179 9.14 -11.10 8.16
N LYS A 180 9.73 -11.98 8.97
CA LYS A 180 9.78 -11.79 10.43
C LYS A 180 11.13 -11.24 10.82
N GLN A 181 11.15 -10.05 11.40
CA GLN A 181 12.36 -9.38 11.90
C GLN A 181 12.14 -9.00 13.36
N ASN A 182 13.06 -9.39 14.25
CA ASN A 182 12.99 -9.09 15.69
C ASN A 182 11.63 -9.44 16.31
N GLY A 183 11.07 -10.60 15.92
CA GLY A 183 9.79 -11.08 16.43
C GLY A 183 8.53 -10.44 15.82
N LYS A 184 8.67 -9.47 14.90
CA LYS A 184 7.56 -8.75 14.25
C LYS A 184 7.45 -9.12 12.78
N TRP A 185 6.21 -9.27 12.30
CA TRP A 185 5.92 -9.40 10.87
C TRP A 185 5.95 -8.04 10.20
N LEU A 186 6.67 -7.95 9.09
CA LEU A 186 6.80 -6.75 8.27
C LEU A 186 6.53 -7.10 6.81
N ILE A 187 5.93 -6.17 6.07
CA ILE A 187 5.80 -6.25 4.61
C ILE A 187 7.18 -5.98 4.01
N ASP A 188 7.66 -6.90 3.18
CA ASP A 188 8.95 -6.79 2.51
C ASP A 188 8.82 -6.47 1.01
N GLU A 189 7.76 -6.96 0.37
CA GLU A 189 7.51 -6.74 -1.07
C GLU A 189 6.01 -6.62 -1.32
N ALA A 190 5.65 -5.84 -2.35
CA ALA A 190 4.30 -5.73 -2.88
C ALA A 190 4.32 -5.82 -4.41
N LYS A 191 3.35 -6.54 -4.96
CA LYS A 191 3.12 -6.74 -6.39
C LYS A 191 1.63 -6.73 -6.70
#